data_AF-A0A060BWT8-F1
#
_entry.id   AF-A0A060BWT8-F1
#
_cell.length_a   1.000
_cell.length_b   1.000
_cell.length_c   1.000
_cell.angle_alpha   90.00
_cell.angle_beta   90.00
_cell.angle_gamma   90.00
#
_symmetry.space_group_name_H-M   'P 1'
#
loop_
_entity.id
_entity.type
_entity.pdbx_description
1 polymer ?
#
loop_
_entity_poly.entity_id
_entity_poly.type
_entity_poly.pdbx_seq_one_letter_code
_entity_poly.pdbx_strand_id
1 'polypeptide(L)' 'MDSDDDGMPDEWEQSHGLQPTVADHNADADGDGYPNLRRVSQRHQSAAAGSLA' A
#
# COMPACT_ATOMS: atom_id res chain seq x y z
N MET A 1 -0.09 5.13 9.85
CA MET A 1 1.24 5.77 9.81
C MET A 1 1.83 5.35 8.49
N ASP A 2 2.36 6.30 7.75
CA ASP A 2 3.09 6.15 6.49
C ASP A 2 4.37 6.95 6.75
N SER A 3 5.48 6.25 6.96
CA SER A 3 6.71 6.80 7.55
C SER A 3 7.61 7.48 6.51
N ASP A 4 7.36 7.24 5.23
CA ASP A 4 8.08 7.81 4.08
C ASP A 4 7.17 8.61 3.13
N ASP A 5 5.89 8.74 3.46
CA ASP A 5 4.87 9.56 2.79
C ASP A 5 4.67 9.17 1.32
N ASP A 6 4.76 7.87 1.06
CA ASP A 6 4.79 7.31 -0.28
C ASP A 6 3.43 6.74 -0.72
N GLY A 7 2.45 6.80 0.19
CA GLY A 7 1.10 6.32 0.02
C GLY A 7 0.90 4.89 0.50
N MET A 8 1.92 4.25 1.08
CA MET A 8 1.84 2.92 1.69
C MET A 8 1.91 2.99 3.22
N PRO A 9 0.99 2.35 3.95
CA PRO A 9 1.10 2.28 5.40
C PRO A 9 2.24 1.35 5.86
N ASP A 10 2.98 1.74 6.91
CA ASP A 10 4.10 0.96 7.48
C ASP A 10 3.72 -0.49 7.83
N GLU A 11 2.50 -0.71 8.31
CA GLU A 11 2.02 -2.06 8.65
C GLU A 11 1.80 -2.92 7.40
N TRP A 12 1.39 -2.30 6.30
CA TRP A 12 1.22 -2.98 5.03
C TRP A 12 2.59 -3.39 4.48
N GLU A 13 3.52 -2.45 4.43
CA GLU A 13 4.89 -2.69 3.96
C GLU A 13 5.58 -3.81 4.74
N GLN A 14 5.49 -3.78 6.08
CA GLN A 14 6.04 -4.86 6.91
C GLN A 14 5.41 -6.22 6.61
N SER A 15 4.10 -6.28 6.36
CA SER A 15 3.42 -7.54 6.01
C SER A 15 3.75 -8.07 4.61
N HIS A 16 4.25 -7.21 3.71
CA HIS A 16 4.63 -7.57 2.33
C HIS A 16 6.14 -7.63 2.13
N GLY A 17 6.94 -7.48 3.20
CA GLY A 17 8.40 -7.55 3.12
C GLY A 17 9.06 -6.31 2.50
N LEU A 18 8.34 -5.18 2.47
CA LEU A 18 8.84 -3.88 2.05
C LEU A 18 9.43 -3.10 3.23
N GLN A 19 9.99 -1.93 2.95
CA GLN A 19 10.67 -1.11 3.94
C GLN A 19 9.89 0.19 4.22
N PRO A 20 9.27 0.34 5.41
CA PRO A 20 8.47 1.52 5.80
C PRO A 20 9.16 2.88 5.77
N THR A 21 10.45 2.91 5.50
CA THR A 21 11.27 4.13 5.53
C THR A 21 11.86 4.44 4.16
N VAL A 22 11.42 3.73 3.12
CA VAL A 22 11.97 3.80 1.78
C VAL A 22 10.82 3.87 0.80
N ALA A 23 10.67 5.03 0.15
CA ALA A 23 9.59 5.29 -0.79
C ALA A 23 9.69 4.38 -2.03
N ASP A 24 9.22 3.16 -1.90
CA ASP A 24 9.32 2.07 -2.88
C ASP A 24 7.98 1.74 -3.55
N HIS A 25 6.97 2.60 -3.38
CA HIS A 25 5.64 2.45 -3.96
C HIS A 25 5.62 2.19 -5.47
N ASN A 26 6.64 2.67 -6.21
CA ASN A 26 6.80 2.45 -7.65
C ASN A 26 7.61 1.19 -8.03
N ALA A 27 8.18 0.48 -7.06
CA ALA A 27 8.88 -0.77 -7.28
C ALA A 27 7.89 -1.92 -7.50
N ASP A 28 8.34 -2.93 -8.24
CA ASP A 28 7.64 -4.20 -8.45
C ASP A 28 8.44 -5.28 -7.71
N ALA A 29 8.21 -5.39 -6.40
CA ALA A 29 8.99 -6.27 -5.54
C ALA A 29 8.67 -7.76 -5.77
N ASP A 30 7.48 -8.07 -6.28
CA ASP A 30 7.01 -9.45 -6.50
C ASP A 30 7.09 -9.92 -7.96
N GLY A 31 7.41 -9.01 -8.88
CA GLY A 31 7.66 -9.29 -10.30
C GLY A 31 6.39 -9.55 -11.10
N ASP A 32 5.23 -9.10 -10.63
CA ASP A 32 3.95 -9.30 -11.30
C ASP A 32 3.62 -8.24 -12.38
N GLY A 33 4.51 -7.26 -12.54
CA GLY A 33 4.38 -6.17 -13.49
C GLY A 33 3.54 -4.99 -12.99
N TYR A 34 3.19 -4.94 -11.69
CA TYR A 34 2.50 -3.81 -11.07
C TYR A 34 3.31 -3.17 -9.94
N PRO A 35 3.23 -1.85 -9.77
CA PRO A 35 3.88 -1.16 -8.66
C PRO A 35 3.22 -1.52 -7.32
N ASN A 36 4.01 -1.57 -6.24
CA ASN A 36 3.58 -1.84 -4.86
C ASN A 36 2.35 -0.99 -4.46
N LEU A 37 2.33 0.29 -4.85
CA LEU A 37 1.25 1.25 -4.55
C LEU A 37 -0.13 0.79 -5.03
N ARG A 38 -0.17 0.04 -6.13
CA ARG A 38 -1.42 -0.40 -6.75
C ARG A 38 -2.20 -1.30 -5.80
N ARG A 39 -1.50 -2.17 -5.06
CA ARG A 39 -2.09 -3.10 -4.10
C ARG A 39 -2.66 -2.36 -2.88
N VAL A 40 -1.94 -1.34 -2.40
CA VAL A 40 -2.43 -0.45 -1.33
C VAL A 40 -3.68 0.30 -1.76
N SER A 41 -3.66 0.93 -2.94
CA SER A 41 -4.78 1.71 -3.49
C SER A 41 -6.07 0.88 -3.71
N GLN A 42 -5.95 -0.43 -3.96
CA GLN A 42 -7.11 -1.33 -4.05
C GLN A 42 -7.71 -1.64 -2.68
N ARG A 43 -6.89 -1.72 -1.63
CA ARG A 43 -7.33 -2.01 -0.26
C ARG A 43 -7.88 -0.76 0.46
N HIS A 44 -7.42 0.43 0.08
CA HIS A 44 -7.95 1.71 0.57
C HIS A 44 -9.31 2.13 -0.05
N GLN A 45 -9.85 1.38 -1.03
CA GLN A 45 -11.20 1.61 -1.56
C GLN A 45 -12.31 0.84 -0.83
N SER A 46 -12.04 0.25 0.35
CA SER A 46 -13.05 -0.50 1.12
C SER A 46 -13.34 0.06 2.51
N ALA A 47 -13.43 1.38 2.63
CA ALA A 47 -14.00 2.04 3.81
C ALA A 47 -15.07 3.10 3.47
N ALA A 48 -15.69 3.02 2.29
CA ALA A 48 -16.83 3.88 1.93
C ALA A 48 -17.87 3.13 1.08
N ALA A 49 -18.32 1.96 1.55
CA ALA A 49 -19.56 1.36 1.07
C ALA A 49 -20.15 0.47 2.17
N GLY A 50 -21.13 1.00 2.92
CA GLY A 50 -22.00 0.16 3.75
C GLY A 50 -22.28 0.64 5.18
N SER A 51 -22.69 1.89 5.37
CA SER A 51 -23.56 2.27 6.49
C SER A 51 -24.35 3.51 6.10
N LEU A 52 -25.43 3.32 5.35
CA LEU A 52 -26.59 4.22 5.27
C LEU A 52 -27.64 3.59 4.35
N ALA A 53 -28.45 2.69 4.93
CA ALA A 53 -29.87 2.49 4.64
C ALA A 53 -30.47 1.61 5.74
#